data_AF-A0A523K0Y4-F1
#
_entry.id   AF-A0A523K0Y4-F1
#
_cell.length_a   1.000
_cell.length_b   1.000
_cell.length_c   1.000
_cell.angle_alpha   90.00
_cell.angle_beta   90.00
_cell.angle_gamma   90.00
#
_symmetry.space_group_name_H-M   'P 1'
#
loop_
_entity.id
_entity.type
_entity.pdbx_description
1 polymer ?
#
loop_
_entity_poly.entity_id
_entity_poly.type
_entity_poly.pdbx_seq_one_letter_code
_entity_poly.pdbx_strand_id
1 'polypeptide(L)'
;MAAWIFEFVADVLEQRTDLDKLEARGTVRLALKEAGLDARTVTGEQMQVMLEKVMPNEIRSRGVDDPDGVCTGIVTALKESDLESSAGEGESPESIFRRLAQG
;
A
#
# COMPACT_ATOMS: atom_id res chain seq x y z
N MET A 1 -4.89 -1.41 -13.03
CA MET A 1 -4.26 -0.66 -11.93
C MET A 1 -4.76 -1.18 -10.56
N ALA A 2 -6.04 -1.08 -10.21
CA ALA A 2 -6.56 -1.54 -8.90
C ALA A 2 -6.14 -2.96 -8.44
N ALA A 3 -6.14 -3.95 -9.34
CA ALA A 3 -5.69 -5.30 -9.01
C ALA A 3 -4.20 -5.35 -8.56
N TRP A 4 -3.35 -4.47 -9.09
CA TRP A 4 -1.94 -4.40 -8.71
C TRP A 4 -1.78 -3.86 -7.28
N ILE A 5 -2.57 -2.85 -6.90
CA ILE A 5 -2.53 -2.22 -5.57
C ILE A 5 -2.91 -3.23 -4.48
N PHE A 6 -3.97 -4.01 -4.71
CA PHE A 6 -4.38 -5.07 -3.80
C PHE A 6 -3.26 -6.10 -3.59
N GLU A 7 -2.69 -6.60 -4.68
CA GLU A 7 -1.63 -7.62 -4.64
C GLU A 7 -0.38 -7.09 -3.94
N PHE A 8 0.03 -5.86 -4.25
CA PHE A 8 1.15 -5.19 -3.61
C PHE A 8 0.95 -5.07 -2.11
N VAL A 9 -0.19 -4.54 -1.66
CA VAL A 9 -0.45 -4.36 -0.23
C VAL A 9 -0.49 -5.71 0.51
N ALA A 10 -1.08 -6.75 -0.09
CA ALA A 10 -1.09 -8.08 0.50
C ALA A 10 0.32 -8.68 0.62
N ASP A 11 1.16 -8.48 -0.40
CA ASP A 11 2.55 -8.96 -0.41
C ASP A 11 3.41 -8.21 0.62
N VAL A 12 3.30 -6.88 0.70
CA VAL A 12 4.03 -6.09 1.70
C VAL A 12 3.55 -6.43 3.12
N LEU A 13 2.28 -6.76 3.30
CA LEU A 13 1.76 -7.20 4.60
C LEU A 13 2.34 -8.56 5.01
N GLU A 14 2.39 -9.54 4.10
CA GLU A 14 3.05 -10.84 4.30
C GLU A 14 4.52 -10.65 4.68
N GLN A 15 5.24 -9.73 4.02
CA GLN A 15 6.65 -9.47 4.31
C GLN A 15 6.91 -8.79 5.66
N ARG A 16 5.92 -8.09 6.23
CA ARG A 16 6.06 -7.28 7.45
C ARG A 16 5.42 -7.89 8.68
N THR A 17 4.77 -9.04 8.54
CA THR A 17 4.06 -9.73 9.62
C THR A 17 4.32 -11.23 9.54
N ASP A 18 3.87 -11.99 10.54
CA ASP A 18 3.94 -13.45 10.52
C ASP A 18 2.77 -14.12 9.76
N LEU A 19 1.91 -13.32 9.11
CA LEU A 19 0.77 -13.83 8.34
C LEU A 19 1.27 -14.54 7.08
N ASP A 20 0.75 -15.74 6.82
CA ASP A 20 1.02 -16.40 5.55
C ASP A 20 0.31 -15.68 4.38
N LYS A 21 0.75 -15.94 3.15
CA LYS A 21 0.19 -15.35 1.93
C LYS A 21 -1.35 -15.35 1.86
N LEU A 22 -1.99 -16.45 2.24
CA LEU A 22 -3.45 -16.58 2.24
C LEU A 22 -4.08 -15.69 3.31
N GLU A 23 -3.49 -15.65 4.51
CA GLU A 23 -3.93 -14.80 5.62
C GLU A 23 -3.78 -13.32 5.32
N ALA A 24 -2.64 -12.91 4.75
CA ALA A 24 -2.37 -11.54 4.35
C ALA A 24 -3.37 -11.06 3.28
N ARG A 25 -3.57 -11.85 2.21
CA ARG A 25 -4.57 -11.53 1.18
C ARG A 25 -6.00 -11.51 1.73
N GLY A 26 -6.31 -12.47 2.60
CA GLY A 26 -7.62 -12.60 3.24
C GLY A 26 -7.93 -11.40 4.13
N THR A 27 -6.94 -10.90 4.86
CA THR A 27 -7.06 -9.74 5.73
C THR A 27 -7.23 -8.44 4.96
N VAL A 28 -6.40 -8.18 3.94
CA VAL A 28 -6.59 -7.01 3.06
C VAL A 28 -7.98 -7.01 2.42
N ARG A 29 -8.44 -8.18 1.95
CA ARG A 29 -9.76 -8.29 1.32
C ARG A 29 -10.91 -8.09 2.30
N LEU A 30 -10.75 -8.55 3.54
CA LEU A 30 -11.73 -8.33 4.60
C LEU A 30 -11.82 -6.84 4.95
N ALA A 31 -10.68 -6.19 5.17
CA ALA A 31 -10.60 -4.76 5.49
C ALA A 31 -11.21 -3.89 4.37
N LEU A 32 -10.94 -4.22 3.09
CA LEU A 32 -11.59 -3.55 1.96
C LEU A 32 -13.12 -3.72 1.99
N LYS A 33 -13.61 -4.94 2.24
CA LYS A 33 -15.05 -5.22 2.31
C LYS A 33 -15.72 -4.46 3.45
N GLU A 34 -15.08 -4.38 4.62
CA GLU A 34 -15.59 -3.60 5.76
C GLU A 34 -15.62 -2.09 5.47
N ALA A 35 -14.69 -1.59 4.66
CA ALA A 35 -14.68 -0.22 4.16
C ALA A 35 -15.67 0.02 3.00
N GLY A 36 -16.39 -0.99 2.53
CA GLY A 36 -17.27 -0.89 1.35
C GLY A 36 -16.52 -0.75 0.02
N LEU A 37 -15.24 -1.16 -0.03
CA LEU A 37 -14.37 -1.09 -1.19
C LEU A 37 -14.24 -2.47 -1.86
N ASP A 38 -13.95 -2.46 -3.16
CA ASP A 38 -13.70 -3.68 -3.95
C ASP A 38 -12.23 -3.74 -4.40
N ALA A 39 -11.58 -4.87 -4.14
CA ALA A 39 -10.17 -5.10 -4.49
C ALA A 39 -9.86 -4.94 -5.99
N ARG A 40 -10.86 -5.07 -6.87
CA ARG A 40 -10.72 -4.92 -8.32
C ARG A 40 -10.82 -3.48 -8.79
N THR A 41 -11.31 -2.57 -7.96
CA THR A 41 -11.55 -1.17 -8.34
C THR A 41 -10.97 -0.15 -7.37
N VAL A 42 -10.40 -0.58 -6.24
CA VAL A 42 -9.80 0.30 -5.24
C VAL A 42 -8.68 1.16 -5.83
N THR A 43 -8.69 2.45 -5.48
CA THR A 43 -7.63 3.40 -5.84
C THR A 43 -6.53 3.46 -4.78
N GLY A 44 -5.38 4.06 -5.11
CA GLY A 44 -4.29 4.26 -4.14
C GLY A 44 -4.72 5.08 -2.93
N GLU A 45 -5.48 6.16 -3.15
CA GLU A 45 -6.03 7.01 -2.08
C GLU A 45 -7.00 6.24 -1.17
N GLN A 46 -7.91 5.46 -1.76
CA GLN A 46 -8.84 4.62 -1.00
C GLN A 46 -8.11 3.54 -0.20
N MET A 47 -7.08 2.94 -0.80
CA MET A 47 -6.23 1.95 -0.14
C MET A 47 -5.48 2.58 1.04
N GLN A 48 -4.93 3.78 0.87
CA GLN A 48 -4.27 4.51 1.95
C GLN A 48 -5.24 4.76 3.11
N VAL A 49 -6.44 5.28 2.85
CA VAL A 49 -7.43 5.54 3.90
C VAL A 49 -7.81 4.24 4.61
N MET A 50 -7.99 3.13 3.88
CA MET A 50 -8.28 1.83 4.48
C MET A 50 -7.14 1.35 5.38
N LEU A 51 -5.88 1.49 4.94
CA LEU A 51 -4.68 1.18 5.72
C LEU A 51 -4.57 2.03 7.00
N GLU A 52 -5.00 3.29 6.96
CA GLU A 52 -4.92 4.19 8.12
C GLU A 52 -6.10 4.05 9.10
N LYS A 53 -7.28 3.60 8.63
CA LYS A 53 -8.52 3.67 9.41
C LYS A 53 -9.14 2.32 9.77
N VAL A 54 -8.90 1.29 8.97
CA VAL A 54 -9.55 -0.02 9.11
C VAL A 54 -8.52 -1.12 9.41
N MET A 55 -7.47 -1.17 8.60
CA MET A 55 -6.46 -2.22 8.68
C MET A 55 -5.82 -2.41 10.06
N PRO A 56 -5.50 -1.37 10.86
CA PRO A 56 -4.86 -1.57 12.16
C PRO A 56 -5.70 -2.42 13.12
N ASN A 57 -7.03 -2.30 13.04
CA ASN A 57 -7.94 -3.14 13.82
C ASN A 57 -7.93 -4.60 13.33
N GLU A 58 -7.90 -4.79 12.02
CA GLU A 58 -7.95 -6.10 11.35
C GLU A 58 -6.70 -6.95 11.53
N ILE A 59 -5.52 -6.32 11.64
CA ILE A 59 -4.27 -7.04 11.90
C ILE A 59 -3.99 -7.20 13.40
N ARG A 60 -4.49 -6.28 14.24
CA ARG A 60 -4.46 -6.45 15.70
C ARG A 60 -5.26 -7.66 16.14
N SER A 61 -6.43 -7.90 15.54
CA SER A 61 -7.24 -9.09 15.85
C SER A 61 -6.55 -10.40 15.48
N ARG A 62 -5.50 -10.35 14.64
CA ARG A 62 -4.66 -11.47 14.24
C ARG A 62 -3.37 -11.62 15.04
N GLY A 63 -3.16 -10.77 16.05
CA GLY A 63 -2.00 -10.86 16.95
C GLY A 63 -0.74 -10.13 16.47
N VAL A 64 -0.84 -9.23 15.49
CA VAL A 64 0.29 -8.37 15.11
C VAL A 64 0.57 -7.35 16.23
N ASP A 65 1.81 -7.34 16.74
CA ASP A 65 2.22 -6.52 17.89
C ASP A 65 2.18 -5.01 17.63
N ASP A 66 2.63 -4.56 16.46
CA ASP A 66 2.70 -3.13 16.08
C ASP A 66 1.84 -2.83 14.84
N PRO A 67 0.51 -2.88 14.96
CA PRO A 67 -0.40 -2.75 13.82
C PRO A 67 -0.30 -1.38 13.15
N ASP A 68 -0.16 -0.31 13.92
CA ASP A 68 -0.10 1.06 13.42
C ASP A 68 1.20 1.35 12.64
N GLY A 69 2.36 0.87 13.12
CA GLY A 69 3.62 1.04 12.39
C GLY A 69 3.73 0.14 11.17
N VAL A 70 3.16 -1.07 11.19
CA VAL A 70 3.01 -1.91 10.00
C VAL A 70 2.20 -1.17 8.93
N CYS A 71 1.02 -0.65 9.29
CA CYS A 71 0.16 0.07 8.35
C CYS A 71 0.82 1.34 7.81
N THR A 72 1.49 2.11 8.67
CA THR A 72 2.27 3.30 8.27
C THR A 72 3.37 2.93 7.28
N GLY A 73 4.09 1.83 7.54
CA GLY A 73 5.13 1.33 6.66
C GLY A 73 4.62 0.89 5.29
N ILE A 74 3.44 0.27 5.23
CA ILE A 74 2.77 -0.11 3.97
C ILE A 74 2.34 1.14 3.19
N VAL A 75 1.77 2.15 3.85
CA VAL A 75 1.39 3.42 3.20
C VAL A 75 2.60 4.11 2.58
N THR A 76 3.74 4.14 3.27
CA THR A 76 4.99 4.69 2.73
C THR A 76 5.43 3.93 1.49
N ALA A 77 5.48 2.60 1.56
CA ALA A 77 5.87 1.77 0.42
C ALA A 77 4.93 1.95 -0.79
N LEU A 78 3.61 2.05 -0.54
CA LEU A 78 2.62 2.29 -1.59
C LEU A 78 2.86 3.63 -2.31
N LYS A 79 3.17 4.69 -1.55
CA LYS A 79 3.48 6.01 -2.12
C LYS A 79 4.76 5.98 -2.95
N GLU A 80 5.79 5.29 -2.48
CA GLU A 80 7.05 5.15 -3.23
C GLU A 80 6.83 4.42 -4.57
N SER A 81 6.04 3.34 -4.57
CA SER A 81 5.76 2.60 -5.80
C SER A 81 4.85 3.34 -6.79
N ASP A 82 3.95 4.20 -6.30
CA ASP A 82 3.13 5.09 -7.14
C ASP A 82 3.99 6.19 -7.80
N LEU A 83 4.97 6.72 -7.06
CA LEU A 83 5.96 7.66 -7.58
C LEU A 83 6.85 7.02 -8.66
N GLU A 84 7.33 5.80 -8.45
CA GLU A 84 8.12 5.06 -9.45
C GLU A 84 7.30 4.72 -10.70
N SER A 85 6.02 4.37 -10.54
CA SER A 85 5.10 4.14 -11.66
C SER A 85 4.86 5.43 -12.47
N SER A 86 4.84 6.59 -11.80
CA SER A 86 4.69 7.90 -12.45
C SER A 86 5.99 8.41 -13.09
N ALA A 87 7.16 8.06 -12.52
CA ALA A 87 8.48 8.36 -13.07
C ALA A 87 8.76 7.62 -14.39
N GLY A 88 8.20 6.40 -14.53
CA GLY A 88 8.33 5.56 -15.72
C GLY A 88 7.67 6.10 -17.00
N GLU A 89 6.81 7.12 -16.91
CA GLU A 89 6.16 7.77 -18.07
C GLU A 89 6.60 9.23 -18.31
N GLY A 90 7.64 9.74 -17.64
CA GLY A 90 7.96 11.17 -17.79
C GLY A 90 9.27 11.73 -17.24
N GLU A 91 10.20 10.94 -16.72
CA GLU A 91 11.53 11.50 -16.39
C GLU A 91 12.41 11.61 -17.64
N SER A 92 12.08 12.59 -18.48
CA SER A 92 13.02 13.04 -19.52
C SER A 92 14.28 13.60 -18.82
N PRO A 93 15.49 13.29 -19.31
CA PRO A 93 16.76 13.72 -18.70
C PRO A 93 16.82 15.23 -18.40
N GLU A 94 16.06 16.04 -19.12
CA GLU A 94 15.90 17.49 -18.90
C GLU A 94 15.38 17.85 -17.49
N SER A 95 14.54 17.02 -16.88
CA SER A 95 14.05 17.21 -15.51
C SER A 95 15.14 16.97 -14.46
N ILE A 96 16.06 16.04 -14.73
CA ILE A 96 17.22 15.77 -13.87
C ILE A 96 18.22 16.94 -13.95
N PHE A 97 18.49 17.44 -15.15
CA PHE A 97 19.39 18.60 -15.35
C PHE A 97 18.85 19.87 -14.68
N ARG A 98 17.53 20.11 -14.70
CA ARG A 98 16.94 21.28 -14.05
C ARG A 98 17.06 21.26 -12.53
N ARG A 99 17.04 20.07 -11.91
CA ARG A 99 17.22 19.91 -10.46
C ARG A 99 18.66 20.17 -10.02
N LEU A 100 19.65 19.73 -10.81
CA LEU A 100 21.07 19.91 -10.49
C LEU A 100 21.58 21.35 -10.72
N ALA A 101 20.88 22.16 -11.52
CA ALA A 101 21.23 23.55 -11.77
C ALA A 101 20.69 24.54 -10.72
N GLN A 102 19.88 24.08 -9.75
CA GLN A 102 19.26 24.91 -8.70
C GLN A 102 19.82 24.64 -7.29
N GLY A 103 20.88 23.85 -7.16
CA GLY A 103 21.66 23.67 -5.93
C GLY A 103 23.06 24.23 -6.08
#